data_AF-A0A6G2PSB3-F1
#
_entry.id   AF-A0A6G2PSB3-F1
#
_cell.length_a   1.000
_cell.length_b   1.000
_cell.length_c   1.000
_cell.angle_alpha   90.00
_cell.angle_beta   90.00
_cell.angle_gamma   90.00
#
_symmetry.space_group_name_H-M   'P 1'
#
loop_
_entity.id
_entity.type
_entity.pdbx_description
1 polymer ?
#
loop_
_entity_poly.entity_id
_entity_poly.type
_entity_poly.pdbx_seq_one_letter_code
_entity_poly.pdbx_strand_id
1 'polypeptide(L)'
;MTDSIRRRWRALPPWARVILVVAIGGFLEGTGAHALDLARHGPHAYSSFAPPLQVFFIALTVLDPLVAVLLLCARPAGVLLAAVVMTADALGNWYVNWSWLRADWARLLHPVGMLPITLFALFVLVSAIPLARALTAPRPVPVG
;
A
#
# COMPACT_ATOMS: atom_id res chain seq x y z
N MET A 1 -3.00 -14.83 15.32
CA MET A 1 -2.40 -13.58 15.85
C MET A 1 -1.82 -13.83 17.24
N THR A 2 -0.51 -13.67 17.42
CA THR A 2 0.17 -13.92 18.70
C THR A 2 -0.20 -12.85 19.74
N ASP A 3 -0.02 -13.17 21.02
CA ASP A 3 -0.35 -12.24 22.11
C ASP A 3 0.45 -10.94 22.07
N SER A 4 1.67 -10.97 21.55
CA SER A 4 2.49 -9.77 21.37
C SER A 4 1.89 -8.81 20.35
N ILE A 5 1.36 -9.31 19.22
CA ILE A 5 0.70 -8.51 18.20
C ILE A 5 -0.60 -7.93 18.76
N ARG A 6 -1.42 -8.75 19.43
CA ARG A 6 -2.66 -8.27 20.09
C ARG A 6 -2.38 -7.12 21.06
N ARG A 7 -1.34 -7.23 21.87
CA ARG A 7 -0.94 -6.16 22.80
C ARG A 7 -0.54 -4.87 22.08
N ARG A 8 0.23 -4.96 20.99
CA ARG A 8 0.60 -3.77 20.19
C ARG A 8 -0.63 -3.07 19.61
N TRP A 9 -1.55 -3.82 19.02
CA TRP A 9 -2.80 -3.27 18.48
C TRP A 9 -3.66 -2.61 19.55
N ARG A 10 -3.80 -3.24 20.73
CA ARG A 10 -4.57 -2.67 21.86
C ARG A 10 -3.96 -1.39 22.43
N ALA A 11 -2.65 -1.21 22.30
CA ALA A 11 -1.97 0.02 22.74
C ALA A 11 -2.15 1.19 21.77
N LEU A 12 -2.54 0.94 20.51
CA LEU A 12 -2.74 1.99 19.52
C LEU A 12 -4.07 2.73 19.75
N PRO A 13 -4.13 4.03 19.45
CA PRO A 13 -5.39 4.76 19.44
C PRO A 13 -6.32 4.22 18.32
N PRO A 14 -7.66 4.34 18.48
CA PRO A 14 -8.61 3.77 17.52
C PRO A 14 -8.38 4.22 16.07
N TRP A 15 -8.06 5.49 15.85
CA TRP A 15 -7.79 6.04 14.52
C TRP A 15 -6.60 5.34 13.84
N ALA A 16 -5.53 5.01 14.59
CA ALA A 16 -4.36 4.34 14.03
C ALA A 16 -4.68 2.90 13.62
N ARG A 17 -5.57 2.23 14.37
CA ARG A 17 -6.05 0.89 14.01
C ARG A 17 -6.86 0.91 12.73
N VAL A 18 -7.75 1.91 12.57
CA VAL A 18 -8.52 2.10 11.34
C VAL A 18 -7.58 2.32 10.16
N ILE A 19 -6.60 3.21 10.30
CA ILE A 19 -5.61 3.45 9.23
C ILE A 19 -4.87 2.16 8.87
N LEU A 20 -4.41 1.39 9.87
CA LEU A 20 -3.74 0.11 9.61
C LEU A 20 -4.64 -0.88 8.87
N VAL A 21 -5.91 -1.03 9.29
CA VAL A 21 -6.86 -1.94 8.62
C VAL A 21 -7.09 -1.53 7.17
N VAL A 22 -7.32 -0.23 6.92
CA VAL A 22 -7.52 0.28 5.56
C VAL A 22 -6.26 0.10 4.71
N ALA A 23 -5.09 0.43 5.25
CA ALA A 23 -3.82 0.24 4.55
C ALA A 23 -3.57 -1.24 4.21
N ILE A 24 -3.73 -2.14 5.19
CA ILE A 24 -3.59 -3.59 4.98
C ILE A 24 -4.56 -4.07 3.89
N GLY A 25 -5.82 -3.64 3.95
CA GLY A 25 -6.82 -3.98 2.93
C GLY A 25 -6.41 -3.54 1.52
N GLY A 26 -5.95 -2.30 1.37
CA GLY A 26 -5.52 -1.78 0.07
C GLY A 26 -4.28 -2.47 -0.49
N PHE A 27 -3.27 -2.77 0.33
CA PHE A 27 -2.12 -3.56 -0.15
C PHE A 27 -2.51 -4.99 -0.54
N LEU A 28 -3.43 -5.64 0.18
CA LEU A 28 -3.92 -6.97 -0.20
C LEU A 28 -4.76 -6.93 -1.48
N GLU A 29 -5.52 -5.87 -1.69
CA GLU A 29 -6.28 -5.64 -2.93
C GLU A 29 -5.33 -5.41 -4.12
N GLY A 30 -4.30 -4.57 -3.97
CA GLY A 30 -3.22 -4.39 -4.95
C GLY A 30 -2.49 -5.70 -5.28
N THR A 31 -2.15 -6.49 -4.25
CA THR A 31 -1.60 -7.84 -4.44
C THR A 31 -2.51 -8.68 -5.33
N GLY A 32 -3.82 -8.66 -5.07
CA GLY A 32 -4.82 -9.39 -5.83
C GLY A 32 -4.88 -8.94 -7.29
N ALA A 33 -4.79 -7.64 -7.55
CA ALA A 33 -4.75 -7.09 -8.90
C ALA A 33 -3.50 -7.57 -9.66
N HIS A 34 -2.30 -7.43 -9.08
CA HIS A 34 -1.06 -7.89 -9.71
C HIS A 34 -1.02 -9.40 -9.92
N ALA A 35 -1.49 -10.18 -8.95
CA ALA A 35 -1.59 -11.62 -9.08
C ALA A 35 -2.58 -12.04 -10.18
N LEU A 36 -3.71 -11.31 -10.31
CA LEU A 36 -4.70 -11.55 -11.35
C LEU A 36 -4.16 -11.22 -12.75
N ASP A 37 -3.39 -10.14 -12.90
CA ASP A 37 -2.71 -9.80 -14.14
C ASP A 37 -1.73 -10.91 -14.55
N LEU A 38 -0.90 -11.38 -13.61
CA LEU A 38 0.02 -12.50 -13.83
C LEU A 38 -0.72 -13.81 -14.14
N ALA A 39 -1.85 -14.08 -13.48
CA ALA A 39 -2.64 -15.28 -13.76
C ALA A 39 -3.28 -15.25 -15.15
N ARG A 40 -3.67 -14.08 -15.65
CA ARG A 40 -4.30 -13.90 -16.97
C ARG A 40 -3.30 -13.86 -18.11
N HIS A 41 -2.15 -13.24 -17.90
CA HIS A 41 -1.20 -12.90 -18.97
C HIS A 41 0.19 -13.53 -18.79
N GLY A 42 0.39 -14.29 -17.71
CA GLY A 42 1.64 -14.97 -17.40
C GLY A 42 2.79 -13.98 -17.15
N PRO A 43 4.05 -14.41 -17.41
CA PRO A 43 5.22 -13.55 -17.30
C PRO A 43 5.18 -12.30 -18.20
N HIS A 44 4.30 -12.29 -19.20
CA HIS A 44 4.16 -11.19 -20.16
C HIS A 44 3.12 -10.15 -19.73
N ALA A 45 2.55 -10.26 -18.53
CA ALA A 45 1.53 -9.33 -18.01
C ALA A 45 1.90 -7.85 -18.17
N TYR A 46 3.18 -7.52 -18.00
CA TYR A 46 3.69 -6.16 -18.12
C TYR A 46 4.64 -5.96 -19.31
N SER A 47 4.62 -6.86 -20.30
CA SER A 47 5.56 -6.86 -21.43
C SER A 47 5.57 -5.57 -22.26
N SER A 48 4.49 -4.78 -22.21
CA SER A 48 4.39 -3.47 -22.86
C SER A 48 5.10 -2.33 -22.10
N PHE A 49 5.53 -2.56 -20.86
CA PHE A 49 6.19 -1.54 -20.03
C PHE A 49 7.70 -1.56 -20.23
N ALA A 50 8.39 -0.48 -19.85
CA ALA A 50 9.85 -0.49 -19.80
C ALA A 50 10.35 -1.58 -18.81
N PRO A 51 11.48 -2.27 -19.08
CA PRO A 51 11.93 -3.41 -18.26
C PRO A 51 11.97 -3.17 -16.73
N PRO A 52 12.42 -2.01 -16.22
CA PRO A 52 12.39 -1.74 -14.78
C PRO A 52 10.98 -1.75 -14.18
N LEU A 53 9.99 -1.24 -14.92
CA LEU A 53 8.59 -1.24 -14.49
C LEU A 53 8.01 -2.66 -14.52
N GLN A 54 8.39 -3.50 -15.48
CA GLN A 54 7.96 -4.91 -15.49
C GLN A 54 8.38 -5.62 -14.22
N VAL A 55 9.68 -5.52 -13.88
CA VAL A 55 10.24 -6.13 -12.67
C VAL A 55 9.55 -5.59 -11.42
N PHE A 56 9.33 -4.27 -11.37
CA PHE A 56 8.68 -3.64 -10.24
C PHE A 56 7.23 -4.11 -10.05
N PHE A 57 6.40 -4.08 -11.10
CA PHE A 57 4.99 -4.51 -11.01
C PHE A 57 4.86 -6.00 -10.68
N ILE A 58 5.77 -6.86 -11.18
CA ILE A 58 5.85 -8.25 -10.74
C ILE A 58 6.21 -8.33 -9.25
N ALA A 59 7.20 -7.54 -8.81
CA ALA A 59 7.64 -7.53 -7.42
C ALA A 59 6.56 -7.06 -6.44
N LEU A 60 5.55 -6.29 -6.89
CA LEU A 60 4.41 -5.90 -6.05
C LEU A 60 3.62 -7.09 -5.50
N THR A 61 3.59 -8.22 -6.22
CA THR A 61 3.01 -9.49 -5.71
C THR A 61 3.69 -10.00 -4.43
N VAL A 62 4.90 -9.53 -4.12
CA VAL A 62 5.66 -9.86 -2.91
C VAL A 62 5.77 -8.67 -1.96
N LEU A 63 5.99 -7.46 -2.50
CA LEU A 63 6.14 -6.25 -1.70
C LEU A 63 4.85 -5.89 -0.97
N ASP A 64 3.69 -6.01 -1.61
CA ASP A 64 2.41 -5.65 -1.01
C ASP A 64 2.04 -6.55 0.18
N PRO A 65 2.14 -7.89 0.08
CA PRO A 65 1.96 -8.77 1.24
C PRO A 65 2.98 -8.51 2.34
N LEU A 66 4.23 -8.18 1.98
CA LEU A 66 5.25 -7.85 2.97
C LEU A 66 4.87 -6.58 3.74
N VAL A 67 4.40 -5.53 3.06
CA VAL A 67 3.87 -4.32 3.70
C VAL A 67 2.70 -4.68 4.61
N ALA A 68 1.71 -5.42 4.10
CA ALA A 68 0.54 -5.83 4.86
C ALA A 68 0.92 -6.60 6.14
N VAL A 69 1.89 -7.53 6.06
CA VAL A 69 2.39 -8.29 7.21
C VAL A 69 3.11 -7.39 8.23
N LEU A 70 3.95 -6.46 7.77
CA LEU A 70 4.65 -5.52 8.66
C LEU A 70 3.69 -4.59 9.38
N LEU A 71 2.67 -4.09 8.68
CA LEU A 71 1.58 -3.28 9.25
C LEU A 71 0.72 -4.09 10.22
N LEU A 72 0.37 -5.34 9.88
CA LEU A 72 -0.32 -6.26 10.78
C LEU A 72 0.48 -6.53 12.05
N CYS A 73 1.81 -6.58 11.96
CA CYS A 73 2.70 -6.70 13.11
C CYS A 73 2.91 -5.38 13.89
N ALA A 74 2.24 -4.30 13.46
CA ALA A 74 2.37 -2.94 13.99
C ALA A 74 3.83 -2.49 14.06
N ARG A 75 4.61 -2.72 12.99
CA ARG A 75 6.02 -2.33 12.90
C ARG A 75 6.17 -0.99 12.17
N PRO A 76 6.92 -0.02 12.72
CA PRO A 76 7.18 1.26 12.03
C PRO A 76 7.82 1.10 10.64
N ALA A 77 8.66 0.07 10.47
CA ALA A 77 9.25 -0.28 9.17
C ALA A 77 8.19 -0.56 8.08
N GLY A 78 7.02 -1.08 8.46
CA GLY A 78 5.90 -1.29 7.54
C GLY A 78 5.34 0.02 6.99
N VAL A 79 5.36 1.10 7.78
CA VAL A 79 4.88 2.42 7.34
C VAL A 79 5.84 3.05 6.34
N LEU A 80 7.14 2.95 6.60
CA LEU A 80 8.16 3.42 5.66
C LEU A 80 8.08 2.66 4.33
N LEU A 81 8.02 1.31 4.40
CA LEU A 81 7.91 0.49 3.20
C LEU A 81 6.61 0.78 2.45
N ALA A 82 5.48 0.94 3.15
CA ALA A 82 4.21 1.32 2.54
C ALA A 82 4.33 2.63 1.75
N ALA A 83 4.93 3.67 2.34
CA ALA A 83 5.10 4.96 1.67
C ALA A 83 5.97 4.85 0.41
N VAL A 84 7.06 4.09 0.47
CA VAL A 84 7.96 3.88 -0.68
C VAL A 84 7.26 3.10 -1.79
N VAL A 85 6.69 1.93 -1.47
CA VAL A 85 5.99 1.07 -2.43
C VAL A 85 4.86 1.82 -3.09
N MET A 86 4.01 2.46 -2.30
CA MET A 86 2.84 3.19 -2.81
C MET A 86 3.23 4.38 -3.68
N THR A 87 4.32 5.09 -3.35
CA THR A 87 4.83 6.18 -4.20
C THR A 87 5.30 5.65 -5.55
N ALA A 88 6.11 4.58 -5.54
CA ALA A 88 6.62 3.97 -6.77
C ALA A 88 5.48 3.41 -7.64
N ASP A 89 4.50 2.76 -7.02
CA ASP A 89 3.34 2.18 -7.69
C ASP A 89 2.42 3.24 -8.30
N ALA A 90 2.08 4.28 -7.53
CA ALA A 90 1.34 5.42 -8.06
C ALA A 90 2.07 6.06 -9.24
N LEU A 91 3.37 6.36 -9.11
CA LEU A 91 4.14 6.96 -10.20
C LEU A 91 4.23 6.04 -11.43
N GLY A 92 4.39 4.73 -11.24
CA GLY A 92 4.38 3.75 -12.32
C GLY A 92 3.05 3.75 -13.07
N ASN A 93 1.93 3.71 -12.34
CA ASN A 93 0.59 3.77 -12.91
C ASN A 93 0.34 5.09 -13.65
N TRP A 94 0.71 6.24 -13.06
CA TRP A 94 0.60 7.54 -13.70
C TRP A 94 1.45 7.63 -14.97
N TYR A 95 2.68 7.12 -14.94
CA TYR A 95 3.58 7.12 -16.09
C TYR A 95 3.04 6.30 -17.26
N VAL A 96 2.64 5.05 -17.00
CA VAL A 96 2.12 4.13 -18.03
C VAL A 96 0.81 4.66 -18.63
N ASN A 97 -0.07 5.23 -17.80
CA ASN A 97 -1.38 5.71 -18.25
C ASN A 97 -1.39 7.17 -18.72
N TRP A 98 -0.23 7.86 -18.70
CA TRP A 98 -0.15 9.31 -18.96
C TRP A 98 -0.72 9.71 -20.33
N SER A 99 -0.42 8.94 -21.37
CA SER A 99 -0.89 9.23 -22.74
C SER A 99 -2.42 9.20 -22.84
N TRP A 100 -3.06 8.23 -22.18
CA TRP A 100 -4.52 8.08 -22.18
C TRP A 100 -5.20 9.11 -21.27
N LEU A 101 -4.61 9.41 -20.11
CA LEU A 101 -5.10 10.46 -19.21
C LEU A 101 -5.05 11.84 -19.85
N ARG A 102 -3.98 12.15 -20.60
CA ARG A 102 -3.90 13.42 -21.33
C ARG A 102 -4.93 13.52 -22.46
N ALA A 103 -5.29 12.40 -23.07
CA ALA A 103 -6.31 12.37 -24.11
C ALA A 103 -7.72 12.59 -23.53
N ASP A 104 -7.98 12.09 -22.32
CA ASP A 104 -9.27 12.21 -21.64
C ASP A 104 -9.10 12.16 -20.12
N TRP A 105 -9.19 13.32 -19.48
CA TRP A 105 -9.06 13.46 -18.03
C TRP A 105 -10.22 12.85 -17.26
N ALA A 106 -11.40 12.65 -17.88
CA ALA A 106 -12.52 11.99 -17.19
C ALA A 106 -12.18 10.55 -16.82
N ARG A 107 -11.21 9.93 -17.52
CA ARG A 107 -10.66 8.60 -17.20
C ARG A 107 -10.07 8.52 -15.81
N LEU A 108 -9.56 9.64 -15.28
CA LEU A 108 -9.08 9.70 -13.92
C LEU A 108 -10.18 9.37 -12.92
N LEU A 109 -11.44 9.68 -13.22
CA LEU A 109 -12.59 9.53 -12.30
C LEU A 109 -13.25 8.17 -12.36
N HIS A 110 -12.75 7.25 -13.20
CA HIS A 110 -13.32 5.91 -13.25
C HIS A 110 -13.17 5.21 -11.89
N PRO A 111 -14.20 4.48 -11.44
CA PRO A 111 -14.20 3.84 -10.13
C PRO A 111 -13.18 2.70 -10.02
N VAL A 112 -12.60 2.26 -11.14
CA VAL A 112 -11.55 1.25 -11.22
C VAL A 112 -10.37 1.84 -11.99
N GLY A 113 -9.15 1.61 -11.50
CA GLY A 113 -7.92 2.12 -12.13
C GLY A 113 -7.34 3.33 -11.41
N MET A 114 -7.26 4.48 -12.09
CA MET A 114 -6.47 5.63 -11.64
C MET A 114 -7.03 6.36 -10.41
N LEU A 115 -8.36 6.44 -10.22
CA LEU A 115 -8.93 7.10 -9.03
C LEU A 115 -8.60 6.34 -7.74
N PRO A 116 -8.92 5.03 -7.60
CA PRO A 116 -8.62 4.30 -6.37
C PRO A 116 -7.14 4.33 -6.00
N ILE A 117 -6.24 4.07 -6.97
CA ILE A 117 -4.80 4.01 -6.69
C ILE A 117 -4.25 5.37 -6.25
N THR A 118 -4.74 6.46 -6.84
CA THR A 118 -4.32 7.81 -6.48
C THR A 118 -4.84 8.20 -5.09
N LEU A 119 -6.11 7.91 -4.80
CA LEU A 119 -6.69 8.17 -3.47
C LEU A 119 -6.02 7.35 -2.38
N PHE A 120 -5.74 6.07 -2.66
CA PHE A 120 -5.05 5.20 -1.72
C PHE A 120 -3.61 5.66 -1.49
N ALA A 121 -2.91 6.12 -2.54
CA ALA A 121 -1.59 6.70 -2.41
C ALA A 121 -1.58 7.94 -1.53
N LEU A 122 -2.51 8.87 -1.76
CA LEU A 122 -2.66 10.06 -0.92
C LEU A 122 -2.96 9.67 0.53
N PHE A 123 -3.85 8.71 0.75
CA PHE A 123 -4.17 8.21 2.08
C PHE A 123 -2.94 7.65 2.81
N VAL A 124 -2.16 6.77 2.17
CA VAL A 124 -0.95 6.18 2.76
C VAL A 124 0.09 7.25 3.08
N LEU A 125 0.33 8.19 2.16
CA LEU A 125 1.36 9.21 2.33
C LEU A 125 0.99 10.25 3.40
N VAL A 126 -0.25 10.73 3.40
CA VAL A 126 -0.73 11.68 4.42
C VAL A 126 -0.74 11.04 5.80
N SER A 127 -1.08 9.74 5.88
CA SER A 127 -1.12 9.02 7.16
C SER A 127 0.24 8.51 7.65
N ALA A 128 1.29 8.51 6.81
CA ALA A 128 2.57 7.88 7.12
C ALA A 128 3.22 8.44 8.39
N ILE A 129 3.38 9.77 8.48
CA ILE A 129 4.01 10.42 9.64
C ILE A 129 3.20 10.21 10.93
N PRO A 130 1.89 10.53 11.01
CA PRO A 130 1.14 10.32 12.24
C PRO A 130 1.10 8.85 12.64
N LEU A 131 0.95 7.92 11.69
CA LEU A 131 0.95 6.50 11.97
C LEU A 131 2.30 6.01 12.50
N ALA A 132 3.41 6.42 11.88
CA ALA A 132 4.76 6.07 12.34
C ALA A 132 4.99 6.55 13.77
N ARG A 133 4.60 7.79 14.09
CA ARG A 133 4.69 8.34 15.46
C ARG A 133 3.86 7.53 16.46
N ALA A 134 2.64 7.15 16.10
CA ALA A 134 1.78 6.34 16.96
C ALA A 134 2.37 4.94 17.23
N LEU A 135 3.07 4.36 16.26
CA LEU A 135 3.74 3.05 16.39
C LEU A 135 5.04 3.11 17.20
N THR A 136 5.71 4.27 17.25
CA THR A 136 6.96 4.47 18.00
C THR A 136 6.76 5.11 19.38
N ALA A 137 5.56 5.63 19.67
CA ALA A 137 5.29 6.34 20.91
C ALA A 137 5.62 5.46 22.15
N PRO A 138 6.35 6.01 23.14
CA PRO A 138 6.58 5.32 24.41
C PRO A 138 5.25 4.96 25.06
N ARG A 139 5.12 3.70 25.51
CA ARG A 139 3.93 3.27 26.23
C ARG A 139 3.97 3.84 27.65
N PRO A 140 2.88 4.45 28.16
CA PRO A 140 2.78 4.79 29.57
C PRO A 140 3.03 3.54 30.41
N VAL A 141 3.99 3.61 31.34
CA VAL A 141 4.15 2.57 32.37
C VAL A 141 2.94 2.72 33.29
N PRO A 142 2.16 1.65 33.56
CA PRO A 142 1.10 1.73 34.56
C PRO A 142 1.72 2.13 35.89
N VAL A 143 1.31 3.28 36.43
CA VAL A 143 1.63 3.64 37.81
C VAL A 143 0.73 2.78 38.68
N GLY A 144 1.32 1.80 39.36
CA GLY A 144 0.65 0.95 40.34
C GLY A 144 0.42 1.69 41.65
#